data_AF-A0A964L523-F1
#
_entry.id   AF-A0A964L523-F1
#
_cell.length_a   1.000
_cell.length_b   1.000
_cell.length_c   1.000
_cell.angle_alpha   90.00
_cell.angle_beta   90.00
_cell.angle_gamma   90.00
#
_symmetry.space_group_name_H-M   'P 1'
#
loop_
_entity.id
_entity.type
_entity.pdbx_description
1 polymer ?
#
loop_
_entity_poly.entity_id
_entity_poly.type
_entity_poly.pdbx_seq_one_letter_code
_entity_poly.pdbx_strand_id
1 'polypeptide(L)'
;MKQDIEKATLWFLTARGMAAAGASEAGESQPAAAGLFAQAVLRLSEDDCIEGKSPAHMSRLSLMDCLSGVAALSIDTREKFFTGAIMIALLDRRMDPSEVRWASALASAMKLSPRQVEECCLGARILTDMLHPVTRTA
;
A
#
# COMPACT_ATOMS: atom_id res chain seq x y z
N MET A 1 -18.66 -6.12 5.72
CA MET A 1 -18.68 -7.21 4.71
C MET A 1 -18.45 -6.69 3.29
N LYS A 2 -19.44 -6.28 2.48
CA LYS A 2 -19.16 -5.89 1.07
C LYS A 2 -18.18 -4.73 0.92
N GLN A 3 -18.27 -3.74 1.82
CA GLN A 3 -17.38 -2.58 1.86
C GLN A 3 -15.93 -2.92 2.28
N ASP A 4 -15.74 -3.95 3.11
CA ASP A 4 -14.41 -4.37 3.57
C ASP A 4 -13.69 -5.16 2.49
N ILE A 5 -14.40 -5.98 1.73
CA ILE A 5 -13.88 -6.69 0.54
C ILE A 5 -13.47 -5.68 -0.54
N GLU A 6 -14.29 -4.65 -0.79
CA GLU A 6 -13.93 -3.58 -1.74
C GLU A 6 -12.69 -2.81 -1.28
N LYS A 7 -12.61 -2.47 0.01
CA LYS A 7 -11.43 -1.85 0.61
C LYS A 7 -10.20 -2.75 0.53
N ALA A 8 -10.34 -4.05 0.78
CA ALA A 8 -9.27 -5.04 0.66
C ALA A 8 -8.78 -5.14 -0.79
N THR A 9 -9.70 -5.23 -1.75
CA THR A 9 -9.38 -5.25 -3.19
C THR A 9 -8.58 -4.00 -3.57
N LEU A 10 -9.05 -2.82 -3.17
CA LEU A 10 -8.40 -1.55 -3.45
C LEU A 10 -7.00 -1.47 -2.81
N TRP A 11 -6.85 -1.97 -1.60
CA TRP A 11 -5.56 -2.05 -0.91
C TRP A 11 -4.58 -2.94 -1.66
N PHE A 12 -4.97 -4.17 -2.01
CA PHE A 12 -4.08 -5.09 -2.72
C PHE A 12 -3.72 -4.62 -4.13
N LEU A 13 -4.61 -3.90 -4.82
CA LEU A 13 -4.28 -3.23 -6.09
C LEU A 13 -3.27 -2.11 -5.89
N THR A 14 -3.43 -1.29 -4.85
CA THR A 14 -2.49 -0.22 -4.51
C THR A 14 -1.11 -0.78 -4.18
N ALA A 15 -1.05 -1.80 -3.32
CA ALA A 15 0.18 -2.46 -2.93
C ALA A 15 0.88 -3.14 -4.11
N ARG A 16 0.12 -3.86 -4.95
CA ARG A 16 0.64 -4.47 -6.19
C ARG A 16 1.14 -3.43 -7.18
N GLY A 17 0.43 -2.31 -7.33
CA GLY A 17 0.84 -1.21 -8.19
C GLY A 17 2.17 -0.61 -7.76
N MET A 18 2.40 -0.49 -6.45
CA MET A 18 3.69 -0.06 -5.92
C MET A 18 4.79 -1.09 -6.19
N ALA A 19 4.55 -2.35 -5.80
CA ALA A 19 5.50 -3.45 -6.02
C ALA A 19 5.91 -3.58 -7.51
N ALA A 20 4.96 -3.46 -8.43
CA ALA A 20 5.19 -3.53 -9.87
C ALA A 20 5.83 -2.27 -10.46
N ALA A 21 5.81 -1.13 -9.74
CA ALA A 21 6.51 0.07 -10.17
C ALA A 21 8.02 -0.06 -9.97
N GLY A 22 8.48 -0.90 -9.02
CA GLY A 22 9.91 -1.20 -8.85
C GLY A 22 10.51 -1.89 -10.09
N ALA A 23 11.80 -1.68 -10.32
CA ALA A 23 12.51 -2.33 -11.45
C ALA A 23 12.96 -3.77 -11.14
N SER A 24 12.91 -4.18 -9.87
CA SER A 24 13.23 -5.54 -9.42
C SER A 24 11.99 -6.44 -9.45
N GLU A 25 12.15 -7.73 -9.74
CA GLU A 25 11.06 -8.69 -9.54
C GLU A 25 10.58 -8.60 -8.08
N ALA A 26 9.28 -8.42 -7.89
CA ALA A 26 8.67 -8.32 -6.57
C ALA A 26 9.02 -9.55 -5.74
N GLY A 27 9.93 -9.40 -4.77
CA GLY A 27 10.31 -10.47 -3.86
C GLY A 27 9.11 -10.93 -3.01
N GLU A 28 9.17 -12.16 -2.51
CA GLU A 28 8.10 -12.75 -1.67
C GLU A 28 7.75 -11.91 -0.41
N SER A 29 8.63 -10.99 0.00
CA SER A 29 8.43 -10.07 1.12
C SER A 29 7.30 -9.05 0.88
N GLN A 30 7.12 -8.56 -0.34
CA GLN A 30 6.15 -7.50 -0.65
C GLN A 30 4.68 -7.99 -0.51
N PRO A 31 4.29 -9.16 -1.05
CA PRO A 31 2.95 -9.71 -0.84
C PRO A 31 2.64 -10.04 0.63
N ALA A 32 3.63 -10.55 1.38
CA ALA A 32 3.46 -10.89 2.78
C ALA A 32 3.25 -9.63 3.65
N ALA A 33 4.08 -8.61 3.46
CA ALA A 33 3.95 -7.32 4.14
C ALA A 33 2.61 -6.64 3.83
N ALA A 34 2.12 -6.75 2.59
CA ALA A 34 0.82 -6.21 2.21
C ALA A 34 -0.33 -6.87 2.97
N GLY A 35 -0.28 -8.20 3.17
CA GLY A 35 -1.27 -8.94 3.96
C GLY A 35 -1.24 -8.55 5.44
N LEU A 36 -0.05 -8.49 6.04
CA LEU A 36 0.12 -8.08 7.44
C LEU A 36 -0.40 -6.65 7.69
N PHE A 37 -0.10 -5.73 6.78
CA PHE A 37 -0.58 -4.35 6.87
C PHE A 37 -2.11 -4.27 6.80
N ALA A 38 -2.74 -5.04 5.91
CA ALA A 38 -4.19 -5.10 5.76
C ALA A 38 -4.88 -5.48 7.09
N GLN A 39 -4.35 -6.49 7.77
CA GLN A 39 -4.93 -6.96 9.02
C GLN A 39 -4.60 -6.03 10.20
N ALA A 40 -3.33 -5.66 10.36
CA ALA A 40 -2.87 -4.92 11.53
C ALA A 40 -3.25 -3.43 11.52
N VAL A 41 -3.18 -2.78 10.36
CA VAL A 41 -3.38 -1.32 10.24
C VAL A 41 -4.75 -0.99 9.65
N LEU A 42 -5.19 -1.71 8.61
CA LEU A 42 -6.48 -1.46 7.99
C LEU A 42 -7.65 -2.16 8.70
N ARG A 43 -7.34 -3.06 9.65
CA ARG A 43 -8.29 -3.86 10.45
C ARG A 43 -9.23 -4.69 9.59
N LEU A 44 -8.71 -5.22 8.48
CA LEU A 44 -9.45 -6.13 7.60
C LEU A 44 -9.30 -7.56 8.12
N SER A 45 -10.37 -8.36 8.01
CA SER A 45 -10.29 -9.77 8.36
C SER A 45 -9.45 -10.54 7.32
N GLU A 46 -8.92 -11.71 7.71
CA GLU A 46 -8.22 -12.58 6.78
C GLU A 46 -9.15 -13.03 5.63
N ASP A 47 -10.41 -13.36 5.94
CA ASP A 47 -11.41 -13.75 4.94
C ASP A 47 -11.67 -12.64 3.92
N ASP A 48 -11.86 -11.39 4.37
CA ASP A 48 -12.02 -10.25 3.47
C ASP A 48 -10.76 -10.02 2.61
N CYS A 49 -9.57 -10.28 3.16
CA CYS A 49 -8.32 -10.17 2.43
C CYS A 49 -8.19 -11.24 1.35
N ILE A 50 -8.54 -12.49 1.66
CA ILE A 50 -8.54 -13.61 0.71
C ILE A 50 -9.53 -13.32 -0.42
N GLU A 51 -10.75 -12.90 -0.08
CA GLU A 51 -11.79 -12.60 -1.06
C GLU A 51 -11.41 -11.39 -1.93
N GLY A 52 -10.93 -10.30 -1.33
CA GLY A 52 -10.51 -9.11 -2.07
C GLY A 52 -9.30 -9.32 -2.98
N LYS A 53 -8.39 -10.24 -2.62
CA LYS A 53 -7.24 -10.62 -3.46
C LYS A 53 -7.62 -11.60 -4.58
N SER A 54 -8.83 -12.16 -4.57
CA SER A 54 -9.26 -13.13 -5.58
C SER A 54 -9.16 -12.55 -7.00
N PRO A 55 -8.79 -13.36 -8.01
CA PRO A 55 -8.75 -12.90 -9.40
C PRO A 55 -10.07 -12.30 -9.88
N ALA A 56 -11.20 -12.81 -9.36
CA ALA A 56 -12.54 -12.31 -9.68
C ALA A 56 -12.76 -10.86 -9.24
N HIS A 57 -12.14 -10.40 -8.15
CA HIS A 57 -12.22 -9.02 -7.68
C HIS A 57 -11.10 -8.15 -8.28
N MET A 58 -9.87 -8.66 -8.31
CA MET A 58 -8.71 -7.91 -8.80
C MET A 58 -8.76 -7.59 -10.31
N SER A 59 -9.38 -8.45 -11.12
CA SER A 59 -9.50 -8.23 -12.58
C SER A 59 -10.62 -7.27 -12.99
N ARG A 60 -11.53 -6.93 -12.06
CA ARG A 60 -12.67 -6.04 -12.33
C ARG A 60 -12.31 -4.56 -12.32
N LEU A 61 -11.20 -4.19 -11.69
CA LEU A 61 -10.82 -2.80 -11.49
C LEU A 61 -9.63 -2.45 -12.36
N SER A 62 -9.80 -1.40 -13.17
CA SER A 62 -8.71 -0.76 -13.90
C SER A 62 -7.83 0.09 -12.96
N LEU A 63 -6.71 0.57 -13.49
CA LEU A 63 -5.87 1.55 -12.80
C LEU A 63 -6.65 2.81 -12.41
N MET A 64 -7.53 3.27 -13.31
CA MET A 64 -8.37 4.45 -13.08
C MET A 64 -9.41 4.21 -11.99
N ASP A 65 -9.96 3.00 -11.91
CA ASP A 65 -10.87 2.62 -10.84
C ASP A 65 -10.15 2.56 -9.50
N CYS A 66 -8.90 2.12 -9.48
CA CYS A 66 -8.06 2.16 -8.28
C CYS A 66 -7.82 3.61 -7.81
N LEU A 67 -7.40 4.51 -8.70
CA LEU A 67 -7.14 5.92 -8.34
C LEU A 67 -8.43 6.64 -7.90
N SER A 68 -9.55 6.36 -8.55
CA SER A 68 -10.86 6.92 -8.18
C SER A 68 -11.36 6.34 -6.84
N GLY A 69 -11.14 5.05 -6.62
CA GLY A 69 -11.50 4.36 -5.38
C GLY A 69 -10.74 4.91 -4.18
N VAL A 70 -9.42 5.11 -4.29
CA VAL A 70 -8.65 5.69 -3.18
C VAL A 70 -9.04 7.14 -2.89
N ALA A 71 -9.45 7.89 -3.91
CA ALA A 71 -9.94 9.25 -3.76
C ALA A 71 -11.30 9.33 -3.02
N ALA A 72 -12.06 8.23 -2.95
CA ALA A 72 -13.35 8.16 -2.27
C ALA A 72 -13.24 7.72 -0.80
N LEU A 73 -12.08 7.23 -0.35
CA LEU A 73 -11.87 6.79 1.04
C LEU A 73 -11.96 7.95 2.04
N SER A 74 -12.16 7.66 3.33
CA SER A 74 -12.00 8.65 4.40
C SER A 74 -10.54 9.11 4.49
N ILE A 75 -10.30 10.32 4.99
CA ILE A 75 -8.94 10.89 5.08
C ILE A 75 -7.98 9.98 5.87
N ASP A 76 -8.43 9.47 7.02
CA ASP A 76 -7.68 8.53 7.86
C ASP A 76 -7.33 7.24 7.09
N THR A 77 -8.25 6.73 6.27
CA THR A 77 -7.96 5.54 5.47
C THR A 77 -7.02 5.83 4.30
N ARG A 78 -7.09 7.03 3.70
CA ARG A 78 -6.14 7.44 2.64
C ARG A 78 -4.72 7.52 3.16
N GLU A 79 -4.51 8.16 4.30
CA GLU A 79 -3.19 8.26 4.93
C GLU A 79 -2.62 6.87 5.26
N LYS A 80 -3.45 5.95 5.79
CA LYS A 80 -3.04 4.55 6.01
C LYS A 80 -2.68 3.84 4.70
N PHE A 81 -3.51 3.97 3.66
CA PHE A 81 -3.23 3.36 2.35
C PHE A 81 -1.92 3.89 1.76
N PHE A 82 -1.71 5.20 1.82
CA PHE A 82 -0.49 5.81 1.32
C PHE A 82 0.73 5.38 2.12
N THR A 83 0.65 5.39 3.45
CA THR A 83 1.69 4.90 4.36
C THR A 83 2.07 3.46 4.03
N GLY A 84 1.07 2.58 3.88
CA GLY A 84 1.31 1.18 3.51
C GLY A 84 1.96 1.05 2.14
N ALA A 85 1.54 1.83 1.14
CA ALA A 85 2.13 1.81 -0.19
C ALA A 85 3.62 2.23 -0.14
N ILE A 86 3.96 3.30 0.57
CA ILE A 86 5.36 3.71 0.75
C ILE A 86 6.17 2.64 1.50
N MET A 87 5.58 2.00 2.51
CA MET A 87 6.22 0.91 3.25
C MET A 87 6.59 -0.24 2.31
N ILE A 88 5.71 -0.62 1.38
CA ILE A 88 5.99 -1.67 0.38
C ILE A 88 7.21 -1.32 -0.48
N ALA A 89 7.30 -0.09 -0.98
CA ALA A 89 8.47 0.37 -1.75
C ALA A 89 9.76 0.37 -0.91
N LEU A 90 9.65 0.73 0.37
CA LEU A 90 10.79 0.80 1.29
C LEU A 90 11.27 -0.55 1.81
N LEU A 91 10.61 -1.67 1.50
CA LEU A 91 11.09 -3.00 1.92
C LEU A 91 12.49 -3.30 1.39
N ASP A 92 12.82 -2.81 0.19
CA ASP A 92 14.17 -2.91 -0.39
C ASP A 92 15.10 -1.74 0.04
N ARG A 93 14.66 -0.94 1.02
CA ARG A 93 15.35 0.22 1.61
C ARG A 93 15.73 1.33 0.63
N ARG A 94 15.16 1.32 -0.56
CA ARG A 94 15.29 2.36 -1.58
C ARG A 94 13.98 2.47 -2.34
N MET A 95 13.72 3.66 -2.89
CA MET A 95 12.65 3.84 -3.86
C MET A 95 13.26 4.19 -5.22
N ASP A 96 12.87 3.45 -6.24
CA ASP A 96 13.20 3.73 -7.63
C ASP A 96 12.39 4.92 -8.14
N PRO A 97 12.87 5.65 -9.18
CA PRO A 97 12.14 6.80 -9.73
C PRO A 97 10.70 6.48 -10.18
N SER A 98 10.43 5.24 -10.61
CA SER A 98 9.09 4.77 -10.97
C SER A 98 8.17 4.64 -9.77
N GLU A 99 8.66 4.14 -8.64
CA GLU A 99 7.91 4.06 -7.38
C GLU A 99 7.60 5.47 -6.84
N VAL A 100 8.55 6.40 -6.95
CA VAL A 100 8.32 7.82 -6.59
C VAL A 100 7.24 8.46 -7.46
N ARG A 101 7.21 8.17 -8.77
CA ARG A 101 6.14 8.63 -9.66
C ARG A 101 4.79 8.03 -9.29
N TRP A 102 4.75 6.74 -8.98
CA TRP A 102 3.53 6.06 -8.54
C TRP A 102 3.01 6.62 -7.21
N ALA A 103 3.89 6.81 -6.22
CA ALA A 103 3.58 7.47 -4.96
C ALA A 103 3.00 8.87 -5.19
N SER A 104 3.61 9.65 -6.08
CA SER A 104 3.14 11.01 -6.41
C SER A 104 1.72 10.99 -7.01
N ALA A 105 1.43 10.02 -7.89
CA ALA A 105 0.10 9.83 -8.47
C ALA A 105 -0.94 9.45 -7.40
N LEU A 106 -0.60 8.53 -6.50
CA LEU A 106 -1.46 8.12 -5.38
C LEU A 106 -1.74 9.28 -4.42
N ALA A 107 -0.71 10.01 -3.98
CA ALA A 107 -0.86 11.16 -3.09
C ALA A 107 -1.76 12.23 -3.71
N SER A 108 -1.60 12.47 -5.01
CA SER A 108 -2.44 13.41 -5.77
C SER A 108 -3.89 12.94 -5.85
N ALA A 109 -4.14 11.67 -6.17
CA ALA A 109 -5.48 11.10 -6.22
C ALA A 109 -6.18 11.16 -4.86
N MET A 110 -5.45 10.89 -3.79
CA MET A 110 -5.92 10.95 -2.40
C MET A 110 -6.10 12.38 -1.88
N LYS A 111 -5.58 13.39 -2.59
CA LYS A 111 -5.55 14.82 -2.21
C LYS A 111 -4.82 15.06 -0.90
N LEU A 112 -3.66 14.40 -0.71
CA LEU A 112 -2.83 14.60 0.47
C LEU A 112 -2.02 15.90 0.34
N SER A 113 -1.94 16.65 1.43
CA SER A 113 -1.04 17.80 1.54
C SER A 113 0.43 17.35 1.68
N PRO A 114 1.41 18.22 1.39
CA PRO A 114 2.83 17.89 1.57
C PRO A 114 3.16 17.40 2.98
N ARG A 115 2.58 18.04 4.00
CA ARG A 115 2.75 17.63 5.40
C ARG A 115 2.24 16.21 5.66
N GLN A 116 1.06 15.86 5.14
CA GLN A 116 0.52 14.50 5.29
C GLN A 116 1.38 13.47 4.57
N VAL A 117 1.93 13.82 3.40
CA VAL A 117 2.87 12.96 2.67
C VAL A 117 4.13 12.72 3.51
N GLU A 118 4.71 13.76 4.11
CA GLU A 118 5.88 13.64 5.00
C GLU A 118 5.59 12.75 6.21
N GLU A 119 4.45 12.95 6.88
CA GLU A 119 4.01 12.15 8.03
C GLU A 119 3.82 10.67 7.64
N CYS A 120 3.21 10.40 6.48
CA CYS A 120 3.05 9.05 5.95
C CYS A 120 4.39 8.39 5.61
N CYS A 121 5.33 9.12 5.00
CA CYS A 121 6.67 8.63 4.70
C CYS A 121 7.43 8.27 5.98
N LEU A 122 7.31 9.08 7.03
CA LEU A 122 7.90 8.77 8.34
C LEU A 122 7.28 7.50 8.94
N GLY A 123 5.95 7.41 8.95
CA GLY A 123 5.24 6.23 9.43
C GLY A 123 5.64 4.96 8.68
N ALA A 124 5.73 5.04 7.35
CA ALA A 124 6.14 3.95 6.48
C ALA A 124 7.54 3.44 6.82
N ARG A 125 8.48 4.36 7.08
CA ARG A 125 9.85 4.00 7.48
C ARG A 125 9.89 3.27 8.83
N ILE A 126 9.14 3.77 9.83
CA ILE A 126 9.04 3.11 11.15
C ILE A 126 8.48 1.70 11.01
N LEU A 127 7.40 1.52 10.23
CA LEU A 127 6.81 0.21 9.98
C LEU A 127 7.78 -0.73 9.25
N THR A 128 8.50 -0.23 8.26
CA THR A 128 9.51 -0.98 7.52
C THR A 128 10.64 -1.46 8.45
N ASP A 129 11.14 -0.57 9.32
CA ASP A 129 12.19 -0.89 10.29
C ASP A 129 11.72 -1.94 11.31
N MET A 130 10.43 -1.98 11.67
CA MET A 130 9.88 -3.03 12.53
C MET A 130 9.78 -4.40 11.84
N LEU A 131 9.48 -4.42 10.53
CA LEU A 131 9.39 -5.66 9.74
C LEU A 131 10.77 -6.22 9.38
N HIS A 132 11.75 -5.34 9.18
CA HIS A 132 13.14 -5.69 8.87
C HIS A 132 14.10 -4.94 9.80
N PRO A 133 14.20 -5.34 11.08
CA PRO A 133 15.09 -4.70 12.03
C PRO A 133 16.52 -4.69 11.47
N VAL A 134 17.10 -3.49 11.38
CA VAL A 134 18.52 -3.35 11.07
C VAL A 134 19.27 -4.06 12.19
N THR A 135 19.90 -5.20 11.90
CA THR A 135 20.94 -5.73 12.78
C THR A 135 22.05 -4.69 12.79
N ARG A 136 22.05 -3.82 13.82
CA ARG A 136 23.21 -3.01 14.15
C ARG A 136 24.31 -3.99 14.55
N THR A 137 25.14 -4.39 13.59
CA THR A 137 26.46 -4.90 13.92
C THR A 137 27.20 -3.73 14.56
N ALA A 138 27.38 -3.82 15.88
CA ALA A 138 28.25 -2.95 16.66
C ALA A 138 29.71 -3.10 16.23
#